data_AF-A0A973NYR5-F1
#
_entry.id   AF-A0A973NYR5-F1
#
_cell.length_a   1.000
_cell.length_b   1.000
_cell.length_c   1.000
_cell.angle_alpha   90.00
_cell.angle_beta   90.00
_cell.angle_gamma   90.00
#
_symmetry.space_group_name_H-M   'P 1'
#
loop_
_entity.id
_entity.type
_entity.pdbx_description
1 polymer ?
#
loop_
_entity_poly.entity_id
_entity_poly.type
_entity_poly.pdbx_seq_one_letter_code
_entity_poly.pdbx_strand_id
1 'polypeptide(L)'
;MIERYTLPEMGRVWSEAHKYELWARVETLVVEAHAAAGTIPASAVVPVRRAAPPTPEAVAEIEAVTQHDVIAFLSAWADNTEPREAAAFVHFGMTSSDLLDTAL
;
A
#
# COMPACT_ATOMS: atom_id res chain seq x y z
N MET A 1 10.61 19.52 2.61
CA MET A 1 11.14 20.59 3.48
C MET A 1 12.46 20.12 4.07
N ILE A 2 13.49 20.97 4.15
CA ILE A 2 14.80 20.53 4.68
C ILE A 2 14.74 20.28 6.19
N GLU A 3 15.55 19.36 6.70
CA GLU A 3 15.56 18.92 8.10
C GLU A 3 15.62 20.09 9.10
N ARG A 4 16.43 21.12 8.80
CA ARG A 4 16.56 22.33 9.62
C ARG A 4 15.24 23.00 9.98
N TYR A 5 14.22 22.89 9.14
CA TYR A 5 12.92 23.56 9.31
C TYR A 5 11.76 22.60 9.54
N THR A 6 12.02 21.29 9.60
CA THR A 6 10.99 20.27 9.72
C THR A 6 10.90 19.81 11.18
N LEU A 7 9.75 20.03 11.82
CA LEU A 7 9.48 19.37 13.10
C LEU A 7 9.36 17.85 12.89
N PRO A 8 9.93 17.02 13.77
CA PRO A 8 9.94 15.57 13.59
C PRO A 8 8.55 14.96 13.35
N GLU A 9 7.54 15.44 14.07
CA GLU A 9 6.15 15.00 13.93
C GLU A 9 5.56 15.31 12.55
N MET A 10 5.82 16.50 12.00
CA MET A 10 5.37 16.88 10.67
C MET A 10 6.18 16.14 9.59
N GLY A 11 7.48 15.95 9.80
CA GLY A 11 8.33 15.17 8.90
C GLY A 11 7.87 13.72 8.77
N ARG A 12 7.39 13.12 9.88
CA ARG A 12 6.82 11.76 9.86
C ARG A 12 5.58 11.67 8.98
N VAL A 13 4.66 12.63 9.07
CA VAL A 13 3.42 12.63 8.25
C VAL A 13 3.74 12.58 6.75
N TRP A 14 4.76 13.33 6.32
CA TRP A 14 5.19 13.37 4.91
C TRP A 14 6.29 12.35 4.57
N SER A 15 6.55 11.38 5.44
CA SER A 15 7.56 10.35 5.18
C SER A 15 7.01 9.26 4.27
N GLU A 16 7.87 8.69 3.43
CA GLU A 16 7.54 7.57 2.55
C GLU A 16 6.99 6.37 3.33
N ALA A 17 7.57 6.07 4.50
CA ALA A 17 7.06 4.99 5.36
C ALA A 17 5.61 5.24 5.78
N HIS A 18 5.28 6.47 6.19
CA HIS A 18 3.91 6.81 6.56
C HIS A 18 2.95 6.82 5.36
N LYS A 19 3.41 7.27 4.19
CA LYS A 19 2.67 7.17 2.93
C LYS A 19 2.27 5.71 2.65
N TYR A 20 3.21 4.78 2.74
CA TYR A 20 2.95 3.35 2.52
C TYR A 20 2.08 2.71 3.61
N GLU A 21 2.19 3.15 4.87
CA GLU A 21 1.25 2.77 5.94
C GLU A 21 -0.20 3.16 5.57
N LEU A 22 -0.40 4.38 5.06
CA LEU A 22 -1.71 4.87 4.65
C LEU A 22 -2.23 4.14 3.40
N TRP A 23 -1.38 3.90 2.40
CA TRP A 23 -1.77 3.16 1.20
C TRP A 23 -2.19 1.73 1.53
N ALA A 24 -1.40 1.02 2.33
CA ALA A 24 -1.75 -0.33 2.80
C ALA A 24 -3.08 -0.34 3.55
N ARG A 25 -3.37 0.70 4.34
CA ARG A 25 -4.65 0.85 5.04
C ARG A 25 -5.81 1.04 4.08
N VAL A 26 -5.69 1.95 3.10
CA VAL A 26 -6.74 2.20 2.09
C VAL A 26 -7.04 0.93 1.31
N GLU A 27 -5.99 0.28 0.79
CA GLU A 27 -6.12 -0.97 0.05
C GLU A 27 -6.74 -2.10 0.88
N THR A 28 -6.36 -2.24 2.15
CA THR A 28 -6.98 -3.23 3.06
C THR A 28 -8.48 -2.98 3.20
N LEU A 29 -8.90 -1.73 3.36
CA LEU A 29 -10.32 -1.37 3.48
C LEU A 29 -11.09 -1.65 2.19
N VAL A 30 -10.47 -1.43 1.03
CA VAL A 30 -11.06 -1.75 -0.28
C VAL A 30 -11.23 -3.27 -0.44
N VAL A 31 -10.22 -4.06 -0.09
CA VAL A 31 -10.29 -5.53 -0.07
C VAL A 31 -11.41 -6.01 0.88
N GLU A 32 -11.52 -5.43 2.07
CA GLU A 32 -12.62 -5.74 3.01
C GLU A 32 -13.99 -5.41 2.42
N ALA A 33 -14.15 -4.27 1.75
CA ALA A 33 -15.39 -3.88 1.09
C ALA A 33 -15.77 -4.83 -0.06
N HIS A 34 -14.80 -5.20 -0.91
CA HIS A 34 -15.02 -6.17 -1.98
C HIS A 34 -15.39 -7.57 -1.45
N ALA A 35 -14.74 -8.02 -0.37
CA ALA A 35 -15.07 -9.29 0.26
C ALA A 35 -16.49 -9.28 0.85
N ALA A 36 -16.88 -8.19 1.52
CA ALA A 36 -18.23 -8.02 2.05
C ALA A 36 -19.30 -7.97 0.94
N ALA A 37 -18.95 -7.40 -0.22
CA ALA A 37 -19.81 -7.38 -1.40
C ALA A 37 -19.84 -8.72 -2.17
N GLY A 38 -19.00 -9.69 -1.80
CA GLY A 38 -18.91 -10.99 -2.46
C GLY A 38 -18.21 -10.98 -3.83
N THR A 39 -17.50 -9.90 -4.18
CA THR A 39 -16.80 -9.78 -5.46
C THR A 39 -15.43 -10.44 -5.45
N ILE A 40 -14.83 -10.63 -4.27
CA ILE A 40 -13.58 -11.40 -4.08
C ILE A 40 -13.77 -12.42 -2.94
N PRO A 41 -12.91 -13.46 -2.83
CA PRO A 41 -12.96 -14.40 -1.73
C PRO A 41 -12.67 -13.75 -0.37
N ALA A 42 -13.53 -14.00 0.63
CA ALA A 42 -13.34 -13.49 2.00
C ALA A 42 -12.04 -13.99 2.66
N SER A 43 -11.46 -15.09 2.15
CA SER A 43 -10.17 -15.62 2.61
C SER A 43 -8.98 -14.70 2.32
N ALA A 44 -9.10 -13.75 1.38
CA ALA A 44 -8.03 -12.80 1.05
C ALA A 44 -7.83 -11.71 2.13
N VAL A 45 -8.88 -11.41 2.91
CA VAL A 45 -8.88 -10.28 3.86
C VAL A 45 -7.83 -10.46 4.97
N VAL A 46 -7.78 -11.65 5.59
CA VAL A 46 -6.89 -11.88 6.74
C VAL A 46 -5.41 -11.81 6.35
N PRO A 47 -4.96 -12.45 5.25
CA PRO A 47 -3.61 -12.27 4.72
C PRO A 47 -3.24 -10.81 4.46
N VAL A 48 -4.06 -10.08 3.68
CA VAL A 48 -3.77 -8.68 3.31
C VAL A 48 -3.70 -7.79 4.55
N ARG A 49 -4.64 -7.93 5.50
CA ARG A 49 -4.64 -7.14 6.73
C ARG A 49 -3.43 -7.43 7.63
N ARG A 50 -2.85 -8.63 7.55
CA ARG A 50 -1.68 -9.02 8.35
C ARG A 50 -0.36 -8.63 7.68
N ALA A 51 -0.36 -8.37 6.37
CA ALA A 51 0.81 -7.97 5.63
C ALA A 51 1.32 -6.62 6.13
N ALA A 52 2.55 -6.59 6.63
CA ALA A 52 3.18 -5.33 7.02
C ALA A 52 3.36 -4.43 5.78
N PRO A 53 3.16 -3.10 5.87
CA PRO A 53 3.49 -2.19 4.77
C PRO A 53 4.96 -2.37 4.34
N PRO A 54 5.26 -2.26 3.04
CA PRO A 54 6.63 -2.38 2.55
C PRO A 54 7.49 -1.22 3.06
N THR A 55 8.80 -1.44 3.18
CA THR A 55 9.74 -0.37 3.52
C THR A 55 9.99 0.52 2.30
N PRO A 56 10.35 1.81 2.49
CA PRO A 56 10.69 2.68 1.38
C PRO A 56 11.80 2.15 0.47
N GLU A 57 12.77 1.42 1.04
CA GLU A 57 13.88 0.83 0.29
C GLU A 57 13.40 -0.27 -0.66
N ALA A 58 12.49 -1.14 -0.20
CA ALA A 58 11.93 -2.21 -1.02
C ALA A 58 11.08 -1.64 -2.18
N VAL A 59 10.31 -0.58 -1.92
CA VAL A 59 9.55 0.09 -2.97
C VAL A 59 10.48 0.77 -3.98
N ALA A 60 11.50 1.49 -3.51
CA ALA A 60 12.45 2.20 -4.38
C ALA A 60 13.24 1.27 -5.31
N GLU A 61 13.61 0.07 -4.85
CA GLU A 61 14.28 -0.94 -5.69
C GLU A 61 13.41 -1.35 -6.87
N ILE A 62 12.12 -1.61 -6.63
CA ILE A 62 11.17 -1.99 -7.68
C ILE A 62 10.84 -0.79 -8.58
N GLU A 63 10.67 0.40 -7.99
CA GLU A 63 10.37 1.64 -8.72
C GLU A 63 11.46 2.01 -9.72
N ALA A 64 12.74 1.74 -9.40
CA ALA A 64 13.85 1.93 -10.32
C ALA A 64 13.65 1.18 -11.65
N VAL A 65 12.92 0.06 -11.64
CA VAL A 65 12.58 -0.72 -12.83
C VAL A 65 11.22 -0.33 -13.41
N THR A 66 10.18 -0.22 -12.58
CA THR A 66 8.81 0.02 -13.04
C THR A 66 8.58 1.45 -13.51
N GLN A 67 9.37 2.40 -13.01
CA GLN A 67 9.17 3.85 -13.18
C GLN A 67 7.74 4.29 -12.78
N HIS A 68 7.15 3.57 -11.81
CA HIS A 68 5.80 3.80 -11.30
C HIS A 68 5.70 3.37 -9.84
N ASP A 69 5.46 4.34 -8.96
CA ASP A 69 5.40 4.23 -7.51
C ASP A 69 4.29 3.29 -6.99
N VAL A 70 3.05 3.42 -7.47
CA VAL A 70 1.94 2.55 -7.03
C VAL A 70 2.20 1.09 -7.42
N ILE A 71 2.66 0.82 -8.65
CA ILE A 71 3.01 -0.55 -9.06
C ILE A 71 4.16 -1.08 -8.21
N ALA A 72 5.16 -0.25 -7.92
CA ALA A 72 6.29 -0.64 -7.08
C ALA A 72 5.86 -0.97 -5.65
N PHE A 73 5.00 -0.14 -5.06
CA PHE A 73 4.40 -0.37 -3.75
C PHE A 73 3.60 -1.68 -3.71
N LEU A 74 2.70 -1.88 -4.67
CA LEU A 74 1.86 -3.08 -4.73
C LEU A 74 2.71 -4.35 -4.88
N SER A 75 3.76 -4.28 -5.68
CA SER A 75 4.69 -5.39 -5.90
C SER A 75 5.47 -5.71 -4.62
N ALA A 76 6.02 -4.70 -3.94
CA ALA A 76 6.73 -4.88 -2.67
C ALA A 76 5.80 -5.39 -1.57
N TRP A 77 4.56 -4.92 -1.52
CA TRP A 77 3.61 -5.33 -0.48
C TRP A 77 3.05 -6.74 -0.71
N ALA A 78 2.96 -7.18 -1.97
CA ALA A 78 2.66 -8.57 -2.28
C ALA A 78 3.70 -9.53 -1.68
N ASP A 79 4.98 -9.14 -1.60
CA ASP A 79 6.05 -9.95 -0.97
C ASP A 79 5.86 -10.09 0.55
N ASN A 80 5.16 -9.15 1.18
CA ASN A 80 4.83 -9.19 2.61
C ASN A 80 3.52 -9.92 2.92
N THR A 81 2.76 -10.33 1.91
CA THR A 81 1.45 -10.97 2.07
C THR A 81 1.59 -12.49 2.04
N GLU A 82 1.12 -13.16 3.09
CA GLU A 82 1.17 -14.63 3.20
C GLU A 82 -0.26 -15.21 3.39
N PRO A 83 -0.75 -16.06 2.47
CA PRO A 83 -0.05 -16.51 1.27
C PRO A 83 -0.08 -15.44 0.16
N ARG A 84 0.96 -15.44 -0.68
CA ARG A 84 1.19 -14.39 -1.69
C ARG A 84 0.00 -14.18 -2.62
N GLU A 85 -0.72 -15.25 -2.98
CA GLU A 85 -1.88 -15.17 -3.87
C GLU A 85 -3.01 -14.28 -3.34
N ALA A 86 -3.09 -14.02 -2.03
CA ALA A 86 -4.06 -13.08 -1.50
C ALA A 86 -3.81 -11.63 -1.97
N ALA A 87 -2.56 -11.29 -2.32
CA ALA A 87 -2.22 -9.98 -2.86
C ALA A 87 -2.80 -9.74 -4.27
N ALA A 88 -3.24 -10.78 -4.98
CA ALA A 88 -3.86 -10.65 -6.30
C ALA A 88 -5.19 -9.87 -6.28
N PHE A 89 -5.79 -9.69 -5.11
CA PHE A 89 -7.04 -8.93 -4.93
C PHE A 89 -6.82 -7.50 -4.45
N VAL A 90 -5.58 -7.13 -4.12
CA VAL A 90 -5.22 -5.74 -3.78
C VAL A 90 -5.31 -4.89 -5.05
N HIS A 91 -5.77 -3.64 -4.92
CA HIS A 91 -5.98 -2.68 -6.02
C HIS A 91 -7.01 -3.11 -7.07
N PHE A 92 -7.81 -4.13 -6.79
CA PHE A 92 -8.81 -4.65 -7.73
C PHE A 92 -9.86 -3.58 -8.04
N GLY A 93 -9.98 -3.21 -9.32
CA GLY A 93 -10.98 -2.25 -9.79
C GLY A 93 -10.64 -0.77 -9.51
N MET A 94 -9.43 -0.48 -9.02
CA MET A 94 -8.95 0.87 -8.76
C MET A 94 -8.03 1.38 -9.86
N THR A 95 -7.94 2.70 -9.95
CA THR A 95 -6.83 3.41 -10.59
C THR A 95 -5.85 3.91 -9.53
N SER A 96 -4.63 4.28 -9.94
CA SER A 96 -3.62 4.85 -9.05
C SER A 96 -4.15 6.04 -8.24
N SER A 97 -4.91 6.95 -8.87
CA SER A 97 -5.41 8.15 -8.20
C SER A 97 -6.46 7.85 -7.12
N ASP A 98 -7.22 6.77 -7.23
CA ASP A 98 -8.16 6.37 -6.17
C ASP A 98 -7.42 6.10 -4.84
N LEU A 99 -6.21 5.55 -4.94
CA LEU A 99 -5.32 5.34 -3.80
C LEU A 99 -4.64 6.63 -3.36
N LEU A 100 -3.99 7.33 -4.31
CA LEU A 100 -3.18 8.52 -4.03
C LEU A 100 -4.01 9.62 -3.38
N ASP A 101 -5.13 10.01 -3.98
CA ASP A 101 -5.91 11.17 -3.56
C ASP A 101 -6.68 10.90 -2.26
N THR A 102 -7.00 9.63 -1.98
CA THR A 102 -7.63 9.23 -0.72
C THR A 102 -6.64 9.23 0.45
N ALA A 103 -5.37 8.92 0.18
CA ALA A 103 -4.32 8.84 1.20
C ALA A 103 -3.55 10.15 1.43
N LEU A 104 -3.73 11.16 0.57
CA LEU A 104 -3.03 12.45 0.58
C LEU A 104 -3.36 13.32 1.81
#